data_AF-A0A941W1F7-F1
#
_entry.id   AF-A0A941W1F7-F1
#
_cell.length_a   1.000
_cell.length_b   1.000
_cell.length_c   1.000
_cell.angle_alpha   90.00
_cell.angle_beta   90.00
_cell.angle_gamma   90.00
#
_symmetry.space_group_name_H-M   'P 1'
#
loop_
_entity.id
_entity.type
_entity.pdbx_description
1 polymer ?
#
loop_
_entity_poly.entity_id
_entity_poly.type
_entity_poly.pdbx_seq_one_letter_code
_entity_poly.pdbx_strand_id
1 'polypeptide(L)'
;AANCTFQNDLIGALPGGGIPGYPNGGQVPDCKAFAGLDATGEALNPELEQALLDRNNVWPGEFSNQPFRANLQISIPIFQGFGRNLDVARANAAREDAEESVRARRLQVRSDVQGRHLGLEAAWQATVVQSSNRNAAREQLLLAQESFRLGSGNALEVTDAQAAVARAEGDYVNAVYAYHKAIAALEYAVGRPLR
;
A
#
# COMPACT_ATOMS: atom_id res chain seq x y z
N ALA A 1 29.90 65.93 3.34
CA ALA A 1 30.33 67.35 3.39
C ALA A 1 31.64 67.63 2.64
N ALA A 2 32.72 66.84 2.80
CA ALA A 2 34.06 67.19 2.28
C ALA A 2 34.16 67.43 0.76
N ASN A 3 33.38 66.71 -0.06
CA ASN A 3 33.35 66.93 -1.51
C ASN A 3 32.69 68.27 -1.87
N CYS A 4 31.63 68.65 -1.16
CA CYS A 4 30.92 69.92 -1.38
C CYS A 4 31.80 71.12 -1.02
N THR A 5 32.53 71.06 0.11
CA THR A 5 33.45 72.15 0.50
C THR A 5 34.58 72.31 -0.52
N PHE A 6 35.15 71.21 -1.00
CA PHE A 6 36.17 71.24 -2.04
C PHE A 6 35.64 71.82 -3.36
N GLN A 7 34.41 71.47 -3.76
CA GLN A 7 33.77 72.05 -4.94
C GLN A 7 33.51 73.55 -4.79
N ASN A 8 33.06 74.00 -3.61
CA ASN A 8 32.90 75.43 -3.34
C ASN A 8 34.23 76.18 -3.43
N ASP A 9 35.33 75.60 -2.90
CA ASP A 9 36.67 76.21 -2.97
C ASP A 9 37.13 76.36 -4.42
N LEU A 10 36.91 75.34 -5.26
CA LEU A 10 37.21 75.39 -6.69
C LEU A 10 36.37 76.45 -7.42
N ILE A 11 35.07 76.55 -7.10
CA ILE A 11 34.16 77.54 -7.71
C ILE A 11 34.52 78.95 -7.26
N GLY A 12 34.87 79.14 -5.99
CA GLY A 12 35.31 80.42 -5.43
C GLY A 12 36.64 80.91 -6.00
N ALA A 13 37.50 80.00 -6.45
CA ALA A 13 38.76 80.33 -7.12
C ALA A 13 38.60 80.82 -8.57
N LEU A 14 37.39 80.79 -9.14
CA LEU A 14 37.14 81.29 -10.50
C LEU A 14 37.22 82.84 -10.55
N PRO A 15 37.65 83.42 -11.69
CA PRO A 15 37.66 84.88 -11.86
C PRO A 15 36.24 85.44 -11.74
N GLY A 16 35.98 86.21 -10.68
CA GLY A 16 34.65 86.72 -10.33
C GLY A 16 34.00 86.05 -9.10
N GLY A 17 34.66 85.07 -8.48
CA GLY A 17 34.24 84.49 -7.20
C GLY A 17 33.09 83.48 -7.27
N GLY A 18 32.67 83.07 -8.47
CA GLY A 18 31.61 82.11 -8.70
C GLY A 18 31.16 82.04 -10.16
N ILE A 19 30.21 81.16 -10.45
CA ILE A 19 29.66 80.95 -11.78
C ILE A 19 28.57 82.01 -12.07
N PRO A 20 28.72 82.87 -13.10
CA PRO A 20 27.74 83.89 -13.42
C PRO A 20 26.36 83.30 -13.75
N GLY A 21 25.31 83.94 -13.21
CA GLY A 21 23.91 83.52 -13.44
C GLY A 21 23.39 82.45 -12.48
N TYR A 22 24.23 81.93 -11.58
CA TYR A 22 23.82 80.96 -10.56
C TYR A 22 23.63 81.62 -9.18
N PRO A 23 22.59 81.24 -8.42
CA PRO A 23 22.43 81.66 -7.03
C PRO A 23 23.69 81.32 -6.21
N ASN A 24 24.14 82.26 -5.37
CA ASN A 24 25.38 82.16 -4.59
C ASN A 24 26.63 81.83 -5.44
N GLY A 25 26.63 82.19 -6.72
CA GLY A 25 27.73 81.87 -7.64
C GLY A 25 27.89 80.36 -7.89
N GLY A 26 26.84 79.56 -7.66
CA GLY A 26 26.89 78.10 -7.76
C GLY A 26 27.46 77.40 -6.53
N GLN A 27 27.83 78.14 -5.49
CA GLN A 27 28.33 77.57 -4.24
C GLN A 27 27.18 77.16 -3.32
N VAL A 28 27.36 76.06 -2.60
CA VAL A 28 26.41 75.57 -1.60
C VAL A 28 26.73 76.23 -0.25
N PRO A 29 25.86 77.07 0.33
CA PRO A 29 26.20 77.84 1.54
C PRO A 29 26.50 76.99 2.77
N ASP A 30 25.78 75.87 2.93
CA ASP A 30 26.00 74.91 4.02
C ASP A 30 26.13 73.50 3.46
N CYS A 31 27.38 73.07 3.28
CA CYS A 31 27.73 71.74 2.79
C CYS A 31 27.42 70.62 3.78
N LYS A 32 27.19 70.92 5.06
CA LYS A 32 26.79 69.91 6.07
C LYS A 32 25.29 69.68 5.98
N ALA A 33 24.49 70.75 5.99
CA ALA A 33 23.05 70.67 5.80
C ALA A 33 22.69 70.03 4.45
N PHE A 34 23.39 70.38 3.36
CA PHE A 34 23.20 69.75 2.05
C PHE A 34 23.50 68.25 2.06
N ALA A 35 24.44 67.81 2.90
CA ALA A 35 24.77 66.40 3.08
C ALA A 35 23.85 65.68 4.10
N GLY A 36 22.83 66.37 4.62
CA GLY A 36 21.94 65.83 5.65
C GLY A 36 22.62 65.62 7.01
N LEU A 37 23.72 66.34 7.27
CA LEU A 37 24.48 66.29 8.52
C LEU A 37 24.11 67.45 9.43
N ASP A 38 24.34 67.27 10.72
CA ASP A 38 24.20 68.31 11.73
C ASP A 38 25.31 69.40 11.59
N ALA A 39 25.20 70.47 12.40
CA ALA A 39 26.16 71.57 12.35
C ALA A 39 27.60 71.15 12.71
N THR A 40 27.77 70.11 13.54
CA THR A 40 29.11 69.57 13.87
C THR A 40 29.67 68.74 12.71
N GLY A 41 28.81 68.09 11.93
CA GLY A 41 29.17 67.19 10.83
C GLY A 41 29.47 65.77 11.29
N GLU A 42 29.21 65.45 12.56
CA GLU A 42 29.46 64.14 13.16
C GLU A 42 28.22 63.25 13.16
N ALA A 43 27.02 63.83 13.03
CA ALA A 43 25.75 63.10 13.01
C ALA A 43 24.86 63.54 11.84
N LEU A 44 23.81 62.75 11.56
CA LEU A 44 22.73 63.19 10.69
C LEU A 44 22.00 64.37 11.34
N ASN A 45 21.42 65.25 10.53
CA ASN A 45 20.56 66.27 11.10
C ASN A 45 19.28 65.61 11.71
N PRO A 46 18.71 66.18 12.78
CA PRO A 46 17.62 65.53 13.51
C PRO A 46 16.36 65.29 12.67
N GLU A 47 16.10 66.16 11.69
CA GLU A 47 14.96 66.05 10.79
C GLU A 47 15.08 64.85 9.85
N LEU A 48 16.26 64.62 9.27
CA LEU A 48 16.52 63.46 8.41
C LEU A 48 16.58 62.18 9.22
N GLU A 49 17.15 62.22 10.42
CA GLU A 49 17.19 61.07 11.33
C GLU A 49 15.76 60.60 11.69
N GLN A 50 14.87 61.52 12.09
CA GLN A 50 13.47 61.18 12.37
C GLN A 50 12.75 60.66 11.12
N ALA A 51 12.96 61.25 9.95
CA ALA A 51 12.36 60.76 8.71
C ALA A 51 12.83 59.34 8.35
N LEU A 52 14.07 58.98 8.67
CA LEU A 52 14.59 57.62 8.49
C LEU A 52 14.00 56.65 9.52
N LEU A 53 13.87 57.06 10.77
CA LEU A 53 13.25 56.25 11.84
C LEU A 53 11.75 56.01 11.59
N ASP A 54 11.01 57.03 11.15
CA ASP A 54 9.58 56.91 10.79
C ASP A 54 9.39 55.97 9.60
N ARG A 55 10.31 56.00 8.64
CA ARG A 55 10.37 55.00 7.56
C ARG A 55 10.76 53.61 8.05
N ASN A 56 11.56 53.52 9.10
CA ASN A 56 12.04 52.27 9.68
C ASN A 56 11.18 51.77 10.87
N ASN A 57 9.89 52.14 10.90
CA ASN A 57 8.94 51.70 11.92
C ASN A 57 8.18 50.40 11.53
N VAL A 58 8.69 49.64 10.54
CA VAL A 58 8.08 48.37 10.09
C VAL A 58 9.13 47.28 9.99
N TRP A 59 9.21 46.47 11.05
CA TRP A 59 10.01 45.25 11.16
C TRP A 59 9.13 44.01 10.94
N PRO A 60 9.47 43.00 10.11
CA PRO A 60 10.47 42.93 9.03
C PRO A 60 9.82 42.62 7.64
N GLY A 61 9.89 43.54 6.68
CA GLY A 61 9.59 43.27 5.26
C GLY A 61 8.10 43.29 4.85
N GLU A 62 7.85 43.56 3.56
CA GLU A 62 6.51 43.70 2.95
C GLU A 62 5.71 42.37 2.94
N PHE A 63 5.20 41.93 4.08
CA PHE A 63 4.18 40.88 4.14
C PHE A 63 2.80 41.51 4.37
N SER A 64 2.09 41.78 3.28
CA SER A 64 0.63 41.96 3.35
C SER A 64 0.01 40.64 3.82
N ASN A 65 -0.73 40.65 4.94
CA ASN A 65 -1.58 39.52 5.34
C ASN A 65 -2.45 39.11 4.13
N GLN A 66 -2.33 37.86 3.67
CA GLN A 66 -3.19 37.35 2.60
C GLN A 66 -4.64 37.31 3.12
N PRO A 67 -5.62 37.91 2.44
CA PRO A 67 -7.01 37.86 2.89
C PRO A 67 -7.53 36.43 2.80
N PHE A 68 -8.17 35.94 3.87
CA PHE A 68 -8.81 34.63 3.91
C PHE A 68 -9.88 34.52 2.80
N ARG A 69 -9.79 33.48 1.97
CA ARG A 69 -10.78 33.16 0.93
C ARG A 69 -11.35 31.77 1.18
N ALA A 70 -12.67 31.67 1.18
CA ALA A 70 -13.41 30.42 1.21
C ALA A 70 -14.50 30.45 0.14
N ASN A 71 -14.59 29.40 -0.67
CA ASN A 71 -15.58 29.26 -1.73
C ASN A 71 -16.40 27.98 -1.49
N LEU A 72 -17.72 28.05 -1.64
CA LEU A 72 -18.63 26.90 -1.63
C LEU A 72 -19.32 26.81 -2.99
N GLN A 73 -19.17 25.67 -3.67
CA GLN A 73 -19.83 25.38 -4.93
C GLN A 73 -20.79 24.20 -4.75
N ILE A 74 -22.06 24.40 -5.12
CA ILE A 74 -23.08 23.35 -5.13
C ILE A 74 -23.47 23.11 -6.59
N SER A 75 -23.42 21.86 -7.04
CA SER A 75 -23.79 21.45 -8.40
C SER A 75 -24.93 20.43 -8.34
N ILE A 76 -26.08 20.77 -8.91
CA ILE A 76 -27.25 19.89 -9.02
C ILE A 76 -27.63 19.78 -10.49
N PRO A 77 -27.21 18.70 -11.18
CA PRO A 77 -27.57 18.49 -12.59
C PRO A 77 -29.06 18.15 -12.72
N ILE A 78 -29.80 18.94 -13.50
CA ILE A 78 -31.25 18.80 -13.69
C ILE A 78 -31.58 17.68 -14.70
N PHE A 79 -30.75 17.51 -15.75
CA PHE A 79 -30.92 16.46 -16.75
C PHE A 79 -29.55 15.94 -17.20
N GLN A 80 -29.38 14.62 -17.17
CA GLN A 80 -28.13 13.93 -17.54
C GLN A 80 -28.32 12.93 -18.70
N GLY A 81 -29.34 13.12 -19.55
CA GLY A 81 -29.58 12.21 -20.68
C GLY A 81 -29.88 10.77 -20.27
N PHE A 82 -30.60 10.57 -19.15
CA PHE A 82 -30.88 9.25 -18.54
C PHE A 82 -29.65 8.47 -18.02
N GLY A 83 -28.44 9.06 -18.03
CA GLY A 83 -27.22 8.40 -17.54
C GLY A 83 -27.33 7.84 -16.13
N ARG A 84 -27.88 8.64 -15.19
CA ARG A 84 -28.16 8.19 -13.81
C ARG A 84 -29.01 6.91 -13.75
N ASN A 85 -30.05 6.81 -14.57
CA ASN A 85 -30.93 5.64 -14.56
C ASN A 85 -30.21 4.41 -15.11
N LEU A 86 -29.37 4.58 -16.14
CA LEU A 86 -28.52 3.52 -16.69
C LEU A 86 -27.49 3.05 -15.66
N ASP A 87 -26.84 3.98 -14.95
CA ASP A 87 -25.85 3.64 -13.92
C ASP A 87 -26.50 2.89 -12.76
N VAL A 88 -27.70 3.30 -12.33
CA VAL A 88 -28.49 2.56 -11.33
C VAL A 88 -28.87 1.18 -11.84
N ALA A 89 -29.33 1.05 -13.09
CA ALA A 89 -29.68 -0.24 -13.67
C ALA A 89 -28.46 -1.19 -13.75
N ARG A 90 -27.28 -0.66 -14.14
CA ARG A 90 -26.02 -1.41 -14.15
C ARG A 90 -25.58 -1.81 -12.75
N ALA A 91 -25.68 -0.92 -11.77
CA ALA A 91 -25.37 -1.22 -10.39
C ALA A 91 -26.30 -2.31 -9.81
N ASN A 92 -27.59 -2.28 -10.17
CA ASN A 92 -28.55 -3.31 -9.78
C ASN A 92 -28.22 -4.67 -10.42
N ALA A 93 -27.92 -4.70 -11.72
CA ALA A 93 -27.51 -5.93 -12.40
C ALA A 93 -26.20 -6.50 -11.82
N ALA A 94 -25.19 -5.65 -11.57
CA ALA A 94 -23.94 -6.06 -10.95
C ALA A 94 -24.14 -6.61 -9.52
N ARG A 95 -25.10 -6.06 -8.77
CA ARG A 95 -25.50 -6.59 -7.46
C ARG A 95 -26.15 -7.98 -7.60
N GLU A 96 -27.07 -8.15 -8.55
CA GLU A 96 -27.73 -9.44 -8.79
C GLU A 96 -26.71 -10.52 -9.23
N ASP A 97 -25.79 -10.18 -10.13
CA ASP A 97 -24.68 -11.05 -10.53
C ASP A 97 -23.79 -11.44 -9.33
N ALA A 98 -23.50 -10.50 -8.43
CA ALA A 98 -22.73 -10.78 -7.22
C ALA A 98 -23.48 -11.71 -6.26
N GLU A 99 -24.80 -11.54 -6.13
CA GLU A 99 -25.65 -12.42 -5.32
C GLU A 99 -25.69 -13.86 -5.87
N GLU A 100 -25.85 -14.01 -7.19
CA GLU A 100 -25.79 -15.32 -7.85
C GLU A 100 -24.38 -15.94 -7.80
N SER A 101 -23.31 -15.14 -7.90
CA SER A 101 -21.94 -15.62 -7.72
C SER A 101 -21.72 -16.21 -6.32
N VAL A 102 -22.24 -15.55 -5.27
CA VAL A 102 -22.22 -16.08 -3.90
C VAL A 102 -23.02 -17.39 -3.81
N ARG A 103 -24.19 -17.46 -4.45
CA ARG A 103 -25.00 -18.69 -4.48
C ARG A 103 -24.27 -19.84 -5.20
N ALA A 104 -23.67 -19.58 -6.35
CA ALA A 104 -22.88 -20.54 -7.10
C ALA A 104 -21.69 -21.04 -6.27
N ARG A 105 -20.96 -20.12 -5.60
CA ARG A 105 -19.83 -20.49 -4.75
C ARG A 105 -20.27 -21.34 -3.55
N ARG A 106 -21.42 -21.05 -2.93
CA ARG A 106 -21.98 -21.88 -1.85
C ARG A 106 -22.32 -23.29 -2.33
N LEU A 107 -22.92 -23.42 -3.52
CA LEU A 107 -23.23 -24.72 -4.11
C LEU A 107 -21.97 -25.52 -4.42
N GLN A 108 -20.94 -24.86 -4.96
CA GLN A 108 -19.65 -25.47 -5.23
C GLN A 108 -19.01 -26.00 -3.94
N VAL A 109 -18.93 -25.18 -2.88
CA VAL A 109 -18.37 -25.61 -1.59
C VAL A 109 -19.17 -26.78 -1.00
N ARG A 110 -20.51 -26.76 -1.10
CA ARG A 110 -21.35 -27.86 -0.64
C ARG A 110 -21.03 -29.16 -1.39
N SER A 111 -20.97 -29.09 -2.71
CA SER A 111 -20.64 -30.23 -3.57
C SER A 111 -19.25 -30.79 -3.25
N ASP A 112 -18.26 -29.90 -3.10
CA ASP A 112 -16.89 -30.28 -2.76
C ASP A 112 -16.83 -31.00 -1.40
N VAL A 113 -17.43 -30.42 -0.35
CA VAL A 113 -17.46 -31.05 0.98
C VAL A 113 -18.17 -32.40 0.95
N GLN A 114 -19.30 -32.50 0.26
CA GLN A 114 -20.03 -33.77 0.13
C GLN A 114 -19.22 -34.81 -0.63
N GLY A 115 -18.54 -34.42 -1.71
CA GLY A 115 -17.63 -35.29 -2.46
C GLY A 115 -16.45 -35.78 -1.62
N ARG A 116 -15.84 -34.90 -0.81
CA ARG A 116 -14.77 -35.29 0.12
C ARG A 116 -15.26 -36.23 1.22
N HIS A 117 -16.47 -36.01 1.73
CA HIS A 117 -17.06 -36.86 2.76
C HIS A 117 -17.33 -38.28 2.23
N LEU A 118 -17.94 -38.40 1.05
CA LEU A 118 -18.15 -39.70 0.40
C LEU A 118 -16.83 -40.38 0.04
N GLY A 119 -15.82 -39.60 -0.38
CA GLY A 119 -14.47 -40.13 -0.62
C GLY A 119 -13.79 -40.68 0.64
N LEU A 120 -14.01 -40.04 1.79
CA LEU A 120 -13.54 -40.53 3.08
C LEU A 120 -14.22 -41.84 3.48
N GLU A 121 -15.54 -41.92 3.33
CA GLU A 121 -16.30 -43.14 3.60
C GLU A 121 -15.87 -44.30 2.70
N ALA A 122 -15.68 -44.04 1.41
CA ALA A 122 -15.16 -45.03 0.47
C ALA A 122 -13.74 -45.49 0.85
N ALA A 123 -12.84 -44.58 1.25
CA ALA A 123 -11.49 -44.93 1.68
C ALA A 123 -11.49 -45.76 2.98
N TRP A 124 -12.42 -45.47 3.89
CA TRP A 124 -12.62 -46.28 5.09
C TRP A 124 -13.07 -47.70 4.74
N GLN A 125 -14.10 -47.84 3.91
CA GLN A 125 -14.60 -49.15 3.46
C GLN A 125 -13.51 -49.93 2.71
N ALA A 126 -12.73 -49.28 1.85
CA ALA A 126 -11.59 -49.89 1.18
C ALA A 126 -10.55 -50.42 2.17
N THR A 127 -10.27 -49.68 3.25
CA THR A 127 -9.35 -50.14 4.31
C THR A 127 -9.86 -51.40 5.00
N VAL A 128 -11.16 -51.49 5.27
CA VAL A 128 -11.80 -52.68 5.85
C VAL A 128 -11.66 -53.88 4.90
N VAL A 129 -11.95 -53.69 3.60
CA VAL A 129 -11.80 -54.73 2.58
C VAL A 129 -10.35 -55.21 2.50
N GLN A 130 -9.37 -54.30 2.46
CA GLN A 130 -7.97 -54.70 2.40
C GLN A 130 -7.48 -55.38 3.67
N SER A 131 -8.04 -55.03 4.83
CA SER A 131 -7.78 -55.78 6.07
C SER A 131 -8.26 -57.23 5.96
N SER A 132 -9.44 -57.45 5.36
CA SER A 132 -9.96 -58.79 5.12
C SER A 132 -9.09 -59.57 4.12
N ASN A 133 -8.70 -58.94 3.01
CA ASN A 133 -7.82 -59.53 2.00
C ASN A 133 -6.46 -59.96 2.59
N ARG A 134 -5.89 -59.12 3.46
CA ARG A 134 -4.65 -59.43 4.19
C ARG A 134 -4.82 -60.67 5.08
N ASN A 135 -5.93 -60.79 5.80
CA ASN A 135 -6.19 -61.95 6.63
C ASN A 135 -6.37 -63.21 5.78
N ALA A 136 -7.14 -63.13 4.69
CA ALA A 136 -7.35 -64.24 3.76
C ALA A 136 -6.03 -64.72 3.14
N ALA A 137 -5.15 -63.80 2.71
CA ALA A 137 -3.83 -64.16 2.18
C ALA A 137 -2.96 -64.89 3.23
N ARG A 138 -3.06 -64.49 4.50
CA ARG A 138 -2.33 -65.16 5.60
C ARG A 138 -2.86 -66.56 5.87
N GLU A 139 -4.18 -66.75 5.84
CA GLU A 139 -4.80 -68.07 5.95
C GLU A 139 -4.38 -68.98 4.77
N GLN A 140 -4.33 -68.44 3.55
CA GLN A 140 -3.83 -69.18 2.38
C GLN A 140 -2.37 -69.61 2.54
N LEU A 141 -1.51 -68.74 3.09
CA LEU A 141 -0.13 -69.11 3.40
C LEU A 141 -0.05 -70.24 4.42
N LEU A 142 -0.87 -70.21 5.47
CA LEU A 142 -0.92 -71.30 6.46
C LEU A 142 -1.36 -72.62 5.82
N LEU A 143 -2.38 -72.60 4.95
CA LEU A 143 -2.84 -73.79 4.23
C LEU A 143 -1.79 -74.36 3.27
N ALA A 144 -1.06 -73.49 2.57
CA ALA A 144 0.02 -73.89 1.66
C ALA A 144 1.18 -74.51 2.45
N GLN A 145 1.55 -73.92 3.59
CA GLN A 145 2.60 -74.45 4.46
C GLN A 145 2.22 -75.83 5.03
N GLU A 146 0.97 -76.01 5.46
CA GLU A 146 0.51 -77.28 5.99
C GLU A 146 0.45 -78.36 4.91
N SER A 147 -0.06 -78.03 3.72
CA SER A 147 -0.07 -78.96 2.57
C SER A 147 1.35 -79.39 2.18
N PHE A 148 2.31 -78.46 2.17
CA PHE A 148 3.71 -78.77 1.92
C PHE A 148 4.29 -79.69 3.01
N ARG A 149 3.98 -79.44 4.29
CA ARG A 149 4.41 -80.26 5.43
C ARG A 149 3.87 -81.70 5.35
N LEU A 150 2.63 -81.86 4.87
CA LEU A 150 1.99 -83.15 4.66
C LEU A 150 2.43 -83.85 3.37
N GLY A 151 3.29 -83.21 2.56
CA GLY A 151 3.80 -83.74 1.29
C GLY A 151 2.79 -83.70 0.14
N SER A 152 1.61 -83.10 0.33
CA SER A 152 0.58 -82.94 -0.70
C SER A 152 0.69 -81.63 -1.50
N GLY A 153 1.51 -80.68 -1.02
CA GLY A 153 1.75 -79.38 -1.67
C GLY A 153 3.18 -79.21 -2.20
N ASN A 154 3.41 -78.12 -2.95
CA ASN A 154 4.71 -77.80 -3.57
C ASN A 154 5.37 -76.54 -2.93
N ALA A 155 6.70 -76.48 -2.90
CA ALA A 155 7.45 -75.31 -2.43
C ALA A 155 7.16 -74.03 -3.22
N LEU A 156 6.82 -74.16 -4.51
CA LEU A 156 6.38 -73.04 -5.34
C LEU A 156 5.09 -72.40 -4.79
N GLU A 157 4.11 -73.21 -4.36
CA GLU A 157 2.83 -72.71 -3.82
C GLU A 157 3.04 -71.91 -2.53
N VAL A 158 3.95 -72.36 -1.66
CA VAL A 158 4.33 -71.62 -0.44
C VAL A 158 4.95 -70.27 -0.80
N THR A 159 5.83 -70.24 -1.80
CA THR A 159 6.50 -69.01 -2.25
C THR A 159 5.50 -68.03 -2.87
N ASP A 160 4.57 -68.53 -3.67
CA ASP A 160 3.49 -67.73 -4.27
C ASP A 160 2.55 -67.16 -3.20
N ALA A 161 2.20 -67.96 -2.18
CA ALA A 161 1.39 -67.52 -1.05
C ALA A 161 2.11 -66.46 -0.20
N GLN A 162 3.43 -66.59 0.02
CA GLN A 162 4.23 -65.55 0.68
C GLN A 162 4.22 -64.24 -0.12
N ALA A 163 4.38 -64.32 -1.44
CA ALA A 163 4.29 -63.15 -2.31
C ALA A 163 2.88 -62.52 -2.32
N ALA A 164 1.83 -63.32 -2.18
CA ALA A 164 0.46 -62.84 -2.05
C ALA A 164 0.23 -62.11 -0.71
N VAL A 165 0.75 -62.64 0.40
CA VAL A 165 0.71 -61.96 1.71
C VAL A 165 1.44 -60.62 1.64
N ALA A 166 2.65 -60.58 1.08
CA ALA A 166 3.42 -59.34 0.96
C ALA A 166 2.69 -58.27 0.14
N ARG A 167 2.05 -58.67 -0.97
CA ARG A 167 1.19 -57.78 -1.77
C ARG A 167 0.00 -57.26 -0.97
N ALA A 168 -0.74 -58.15 -0.30
CA ALA A 168 -1.91 -57.77 0.48
C ALA A 168 -1.56 -56.85 1.67
N GLU A 169 -0.38 -57.02 2.29
CA GLU A 169 0.12 -56.10 3.31
C GLU A 169 0.43 -54.71 2.74
N GLY A 170 1.07 -54.65 1.56
CA GLY A 170 1.29 -53.40 0.83
C GLY A 170 -0.01 -52.69 0.49
N ASP A 171 -1.00 -53.42 -0.02
CA ASP A 171 -2.32 -52.87 -0.38
C ASP A 171 -3.08 -52.35 0.83
N TYR A 172 -3.01 -53.05 1.97
CA TYR A 172 -3.59 -52.59 3.23
C TYR A 172 -2.94 -51.29 3.72
N VAL A 173 -1.60 -51.21 3.72
CA VAL A 173 -0.87 -50.00 4.11
C VAL A 173 -1.25 -48.82 3.20
N ASN A 174 -1.31 -49.05 1.89
CA ASN A 174 -1.74 -48.04 0.92
C ASN A 174 -3.17 -47.55 1.19
N ALA A 175 -4.09 -48.46 1.52
CA ALA A 175 -5.47 -48.11 1.86
C ALA A 175 -5.55 -47.24 3.13
N VAL A 176 -4.80 -47.59 4.18
CA VAL A 176 -4.71 -46.77 5.41
C VAL A 176 -4.17 -45.37 5.11
N TYR A 177 -3.12 -45.25 4.29
CA TYR A 177 -2.61 -43.95 3.87
C TYR A 177 -3.64 -43.16 3.05
N ALA A 178 -4.37 -43.82 2.15
CA ALA A 178 -5.43 -43.18 1.37
C ALA A 178 -6.57 -42.65 2.27
N TYR A 179 -6.95 -43.41 3.31
CA TYR A 179 -7.91 -42.98 4.31
C TYR A 179 -7.45 -41.72 5.05
N HIS A 180 -6.20 -41.68 5.53
CA HIS A 180 -5.67 -40.48 6.19
C HIS A 180 -5.56 -39.27 5.25
N LYS A 181 -5.22 -39.48 3.97
CA LYS A 181 -5.26 -38.43 2.94
C LYS A 181 -6.68 -37.92 2.73
N ALA A 182 -7.68 -38.79 2.74
CA ALA A 182 -9.08 -38.40 2.61
C ALA A 182 -9.56 -37.56 3.81
N ILE A 183 -9.12 -37.87 5.04
CA ILE A 183 -9.37 -37.03 6.22
C ILE A 183 -8.79 -35.63 5.99
N ALA A 184 -7.51 -35.53 5.63
CA ALA A 184 -6.86 -34.24 5.41
C ALA A 184 -7.54 -33.42 4.30
N ALA A 185 -8.00 -34.09 3.23
CA ALA A 185 -8.73 -33.43 2.14
C ALA A 185 -10.10 -32.90 2.60
N LEU A 186 -10.78 -33.61 3.50
CA LEU A 186 -12.03 -33.13 4.11
C LEU A 186 -11.78 -31.97 5.08
N GLU A 187 -10.75 -32.06 5.93
CA GLU A 187 -10.33 -30.98 6.84
C GLU A 187 -10.04 -29.69 6.06
N TYR A 188 -9.34 -29.79 4.92
CA TYR A 188 -9.09 -28.67 4.02
C TYR A 188 -10.38 -28.07 3.43
N ALA A 189 -11.33 -28.93 3.02
CA ALA A 189 -12.60 -28.46 2.44
C ALA A 189 -13.52 -27.78 3.47
N VAL A 190 -13.48 -28.22 4.73
CA VAL A 190 -14.31 -27.65 5.81
C VAL A 190 -13.62 -26.46 6.49
N GLY A 191 -12.29 -26.32 6.35
CA GLY A 191 -11.50 -25.22 6.90
C GLY A 191 -11.22 -25.33 8.39
N ARG A 192 -11.35 -26.53 8.98
CA ARG A 192 -11.02 -26.81 10.38
C ARG A 192 -10.51 -28.24 10.55
N PRO A 193 -9.67 -28.50 11.56
CA PRO A 193 -9.31 -29.87 11.93
C PRO A 193 -10.54 -30.64 12.42
N LEU A 194 -10.59 -31.94 12.15
CA LEU A 194 -11.65 -32.85 12.61
C LEU A 194 -11.14 -33.80 13.72
N ARG A 195 -9.90 -33.61 14.17
CA ARG A 195 -9.25 -34.34 15.25
C ARG A 195 -9.44 -33.66 16.60
#